data_AF-A0A4Y2LWP1-F1
#
_entry.id   AF-A0A4Y2LWP1-F1
#
_cell.length_a   1.000
_cell.length_b   1.000
_cell.length_c   1.000
_cell.angle_alpha   90.00
_cell.angle_beta   90.00
_cell.angle_gamma   90.00
#
_symmetry.space_group_name_H-M   'P 1'
#
loop_
_entity.id
_entity.type
_entity.pdbx_description
1 polymer ?
#
loop_
_entity_poly.entity_id
_entity_poly.type
_entity_poly.pdbx_seq_one_letter_code
_entity_poly.pdbx_strand_id
1 'polypeptide(L)'
;MTVTPAVDGKVLVIHASSKKKDVGGCPASYSKIGARLTQLTAQCNAGLSASVSEHTVQRTLLDMELCSRRPTRVPLLTKRHRQLRLQWAREHRDWTMDEWKGVAWSDEF
;
A
#
# COMPACT_ATOMS: atom_id res chain seq x y z
N MET A 1 51.48 8.71 2.86
CA MET A 1 50.87 7.90 3.95
C MET A 1 49.39 7.80 3.63
N THR A 2 48.96 6.61 3.24
CA THR A 2 47.65 6.34 2.64
C THR A 2 46.63 6.13 3.76
N VAL A 3 45.65 7.03 3.87
CA VAL A 3 44.54 6.85 4.80
C VAL A 3 43.50 5.99 4.12
N THR A 4 43.38 4.74 4.57
CA THR A 4 42.32 3.80 4.16
C THR A 4 40.96 4.36 4.59
N PRO A 5 39.97 4.51 3.68
CA PRO A 5 38.61 4.82 4.12
C PRO A 5 37.99 3.55 4.70
N ALA A 6 37.62 3.61 5.98
CA ALA A 6 36.81 2.59 6.63
C ALA A 6 35.42 2.60 5.96
N VAL A 7 35.10 1.53 5.25
CA VAL A 7 33.78 1.31 4.67
C VAL A 7 32.86 0.87 5.81
N ASP A 8 32.14 1.83 6.41
CA ASP A 8 31.13 1.60 7.44
C ASP A 8 29.99 0.77 6.83
N GLY A 9 30.08 -0.55 7.01
CA GLY A 9 29.16 -1.55 6.47
C GLY A 9 27.79 -1.49 7.16
N LYS A 10 26.99 -0.48 6.83
CA LYS A 10 25.57 -0.44 7.21
C LYS A 10 24.79 -1.38 6.30
N VAL A 11 24.67 -2.64 6.72
CA VAL A 11 23.71 -3.59 6.14
C VAL A 11 22.31 -3.11 6.50
N LEU A 12 21.66 -2.38 5.58
CA LEU A 12 20.24 -2.11 5.67
C LEU A 12 19.51 -3.18 4.84
N VAL A 13 18.87 -4.12 5.53
CA VAL A 13 18.01 -5.12 4.90
C VAL A 13 16.78 -4.42 4.32
N ILE A 14 16.84 -4.11 3.03
CA ILE A 14 15.70 -3.61 2.27
C ILE A 14 14.92 -4.84 1.79
N HIS A 15 13.85 -5.20 2.50
CA HIS A 15 12.84 -6.11 1.92
C HIS A 15 12.27 -5.44 0.67
N ALA A 16 12.78 -5.83 -0.50
CA ALA A 16 12.25 -5.47 -1.80
C ALA A 16 10.94 -6.25 -2.02
N SER A 17 9.82 -5.73 -1.51
CA SER A 17 8.51 -6.26 -1.87
C SER A 17 8.24 -5.90 -3.33
N SER A 18 8.56 -6.84 -4.23
CA SER A 18 8.24 -6.77 -5.65
C SER A 18 6.72 -6.68 -5.81
N LYS A 19 6.22 -5.45 -6.00
CA LYS A 19 4.83 -5.22 -6.31
C LYS A 19 4.67 -5.45 -7.81
N LYS A 20 4.16 -6.62 -8.21
CA LYS A 20 3.59 -6.78 -9.56
C LYS A 20 2.56 -5.66 -9.73
N LYS A 21 2.84 -4.73 -10.66
CA LYS A 21 1.83 -3.80 -11.12
C LYS A 21 0.84 -4.61 -11.95
N ASP A 22 -0.30 -4.96 -11.37
CA ASP A 22 -1.47 -5.34 -12.15
C ASP A 22 -1.98 -4.06 -12.85
N VAL A 23 -1.36 -3.70 -13.98
CA VAL A 23 -1.94 -2.76 -14.93
C VAL A 23 -2.90 -3.57 -15.80
N GLY A 24 -4.01 -3.96 -15.18
CA GLY A 24 -5.10 -4.69 -15.80
C GLY A 24 -6.41 -4.17 -15.23
N GLY A 25 -6.93 -3.10 -15.83
CA GLY A 25 -8.33 -2.72 -15.64
C GLY A 25 -9.19 -3.80 -16.28
N CYS A 26 -9.84 -4.62 -15.46
CA CYS A 26 -10.91 -5.52 -15.90
C CYS A 26 -12.13 -5.33 -14.97
N PRO A 27 -13.33 -5.07 -15.52
CA PRO A 27 -14.52 -4.64 -14.79
C PRO A 27 -15.27 -5.86 -14.22
N ALA A 28 -14.68 -6.53 -13.24
CA ALA A 28 -15.30 -7.72 -12.63
C ALA A 28 -15.18 -7.70 -11.10
N SER A 29 -15.52 -6.59 -10.46
CA SER A 29 -15.54 -6.49 -8.99
C SER A 29 -16.90 -6.12 -8.42
N TYR A 30 -18.00 -6.63 -8.96
CA TYR A 30 -19.33 -6.36 -8.40
C TYR A 30 -19.65 -7.25 -7.18
N SER A 31 -19.08 -8.46 -7.08
CA SER A 31 -19.49 -9.45 -6.06
C SER A 31 -18.99 -9.16 -4.63
N LYS A 32 -17.79 -8.56 -4.47
CA LYS A 32 -17.26 -8.22 -3.12
C LYS A 32 -17.77 -6.87 -2.59
N ILE A 33 -18.24 -6.00 -3.48
CA ILE A 33 -18.81 -4.69 -3.10
C ILE A 33 -20.24 -4.88 -2.58
N GLY A 34 -21.03 -5.75 -3.22
CA GLY A 34 -22.39 -6.08 -2.78
C GLY A 34 -22.45 -6.57 -1.33
N ALA A 35 -21.54 -7.46 -0.91
CA ALA A 35 -21.51 -7.98 0.46
C ALA A 35 -21.20 -6.94 1.55
N ARG A 36 -20.47 -5.86 1.21
CA ARG A 36 -20.21 -4.76 2.16
C ARG A 36 -21.34 -3.74 2.14
N LEU A 37 -21.97 -3.53 0.99
CA LEU A 37 -23.12 -2.65 0.85
C LEU A 37 -24.33 -3.19 1.61
N THR A 38 -24.63 -4.49 1.48
CA THR A 38 -25.71 -5.17 2.23
C THR A 38 -25.53 -5.02 3.74
N GLN A 39 -24.28 -5.20 4.23
CA GLN A 39 -23.96 -5.03 5.64
C GLN A 39 -24.15 -3.58 6.12
N LEU A 40 -23.74 -2.59 5.32
CA LEU A 40 -23.94 -1.17 5.63
C LEU A 40 -25.44 -0.82 5.64
N THR A 41 -26.20 -1.31 4.67
CA THR A 41 -27.65 -1.11 4.61
C THR A 41 -28.37 -1.73 5.81
N ALA A 42 -27.98 -2.94 6.23
CA ALA A 42 -28.50 -3.56 7.44
C ALA A 42 -28.20 -2.72 8.69
N GLN A 43 -26.98 -2.15 8.80
CA GLN A 43 -26.62 -1.27 9.91
C GLN A 43 -27.41 0.04 9.91
N CYS A 44 -27.60 0.67 8.75
CA CYS A 44 -28.44 1.86 8.62
C CYS A 44 -29.88 1.55 9.06
N ASN A 45 -30.44 0.42 8.63
CA ASN A 45 -31.81 0.05 8.94
C ASN A 45 -32.02 -0.40 10.38
N ALA A 46 -30.96 -0.83 11.09
CA ALA A 46 -31.06 -1.21 12.50
C ALA A 46 -31.38 -0.04 13.44
N GLY A 47 -31.12 1.21 13.01
CA GLY A 47 -31.36 2.42 13.81
C GLY A 47 -32.45 3.34 13.27
N LEU A 48 -33.08 3.01 12.14
CA LEU A 48 -34.08 3.85 11.48
C LEU A 48 -35.48 3.23 11.57
N SER A 49 -36.49 4.09 11.73
CA SER A 49 -37.90 3.69 11.67
C SER A 49 -38.37 3.34 10.26
N ALA A 50 -37.60 3.69 9.22
CA ALA A 50 -37.87 3.40 7.82
C ALA A 50 -36.69 2.66 7.18
N SER A 51 -37.00 1.63 6.38
CA SER A 51 -35.98 0.86 5.67
C SER A 51 -35.42 1.65 4.49
N VAL A 52 -34.10 1.80 4.46
CA VAL A 52 -33.32 2.39 3.38
C VAL A 52 -32.87 1.28 2.42
N SER A 53 -32.92 1.55 1.12
CA SER A 53 -32.44 0.62 0.08
C SER A 53 -30.92 0.66 -0.08
N GLU A 54 -30.32 -0.42 -0.55
CA GLU A 54 -28.89 -0.46 -0.92
C GLU A 54 -28.50 0.63 -1.92
N HIS A 55 -29.38 0.93 -2.87
CA HIS A 55 -29.14 1.96 -3.88
C HIS A 55 -29.05 3.36 -3.25
N THR A 56 -29.90 3.65 -2.26
CA THR A 56 -29.85 4.91 -1.52
C THR A 56 -28.53 5.02 -0.75
N VAL A 57 -28.13 3.97 -0.02
CA VAL A 57 -26.86 3.93 0.71
C VAL A 57 -25.68 4.12 -0.24
N GLN A 58 -25.69 3.47 -1.41
CA GLN A 58 -24.65 3.60 -2.41
C GLN A 58 -24.54 5.03 -2.95
N ARG A 59 -25.67 5.68 -3.29
CA ARG A 59 -25.65 7.07 -3.78
C ARG A 59 -25.11 8.03 -2.74
N THR A 60 -25.55 7.92 -1.49
CA THR A 60 -25.05 8.77 -0.40
C THR A 60 -23.55 8.59 -0.18
N LEU A 61 -23.04 7.36 -0.24
CA LEU A 61 -21.59 7.13 -0.16
C LEU A 61 -20.83 7.81 -1.30
N LEU A 62 -21.35 7.75 -2.53
CA LEU A 62 -20.75 8.42 -3.69
C LEU A 62 -20.83 9.94 -3.59
N ASP A 63 -21.95 10.50 -3.10
CA ASP A 63 -22.11 11.94 -2.85
C ASP A 63 -21.13 12.44 -1.78
N MET A 64 -20.75 11.58 -0.84
CA MET A 64 -19.68 11.81 0.14
C MET A 64 -18.27 11.48 -0.38
N GLU A 65 -18.13 11.19 -1.67
CA GLU A 65 -16.86 10.79 -2.33
C GLU A 65 -16.22 9.50 -1.77
N LEU A 66 -17.01 8.68 -1.08
CA LEU A 66 -16.55 7.41 -0.50
C LEU A 66 -16.70 6.27 -1.51
N CYS A 67 -15.56 5.83 -2.04
CA CYS A 67 -15.48 4.68 -2.94
C CYS A 67 -14.91 3.43 -2.25
N SER A 68 -15.35 2.26 -2.70
CA SER A 68 -14.75 1.00 -2.26
C SER A 68 -13.28 0.91 -2.69
N ARG A 69 -12.41 0.37 -1.82
CA ARG A 69 -10.99 0.12 -2.14
C ARG A 69 -10.56 -1.23 -1.60
N ARG A 70 -9.68 -1.92 -2.35
CA ARG A 70 -9.08 -3.18 -1.89
C ARG A 70 -8.18 -2.91 -0.68
N PRO A 71 -8.33 -3.66 0.43
CA PRO A 71 -7.40 -3.58 1.56
C PRO A 71 -5.96 -3.89 1.13
N THR A 72 -5.01 -3.30 1.84
CA THR A 72 -3.58 -3.53 1.58
C THR A 72 -3.20 -4.95 1.98
N ARG A 73 -2.65 -5.73 1.04
CA ARG A 73 -2.19 -7.11 1.28
C ARG A 73 -0.77 -7.22 1.81
N VAL A 74 -0.07 -6.10 1.99
CA VAL A 74 1.28 -6.07 2.54
C VAL A 74 1.26 -5.67 4.02
N PRO A 75 2.24 -6.13 4.82
CA PRO A 75 2.36 -5.71 6.22
C PRO A 75 2.36 -4.19 6.35
N LEU A 76 1.64 -3.70 7.34
CA LEU A 76 1.63 -2.27 7.64
C LEU A 76 3.01 -1.87 8.17
N LEU A 77 3.63 -0.90 7.51
CA LEU A 77 4.89 -0.36 7.97
C LEU A 77 4.67 0.49 9.22
N THR A 78 5.49 0.23 10.25
CA THR A 78 5.62 1.10 11.42
C THR A 78 6.12 2.49 11.00
N LYS A 79 5.90 3.51 11.85
CA LYS A 79 6.38 4.88 11.57
C LYS A 79 7.90 4.91 11.32
N ARG A 80 8.67 4.18 12.14
CA ARG A 80 10.12 4.03 11.99
C ARG A 80 10.51 3.44 10.64
N HIS A 81 9.86 2.35 10.21
CA HIS A 81 10.15 1.74 8.90
C HIS A 81 9.86 2.70 7.74
N ARG A 82 8.78 3.48 7.82
CA ARG A 82 8.46 4.49 6.79
C ARG A 82 9.52 5.57 6.71
N GLN A 83 10.00 6.06 7.85
CA GLN A 83 11.03 7.09 7.91
C GLN A 83 12.35 6.59 7.32
N LEU A 84 12.82 5.41 7.74
CA LEU A 84 14.07 4.84 7.24
C LEU A 84 14.01 4.56 5.73
N ARG A 85 12.91 3.99 5.24
CA ARG A 85 12.72 3.73 3.80
C ARG A 85 12.66 5.03 2.99
N LEU A 86 11.99 6.06 3.50
CA LEU A 86 11.91 7.36 2.83
C LEU A 86 13.27 8.07 2.82
N GLN A 87 14.01 8.02 3.92
CA GLN A 87 15.34 8.58 4.02
C GLN A 87 16.28 7.90 3.02
N TRP A 88 16.33 6.57 3.03
CA TRP A 88 17.16 5.80 2.10
C TRP A 88 16.82 6.13 0.64
N ALA A 89 15.53 6.14 0.29
CA ALA A 89 15.08 6.48 -1.07
C ALA A 89 15.39 7.92 -1.49
N ARG A 90 15.56 8.85 -0.54
CA ARG A 90 15.98 10.23 -0.82
C ARG A 90 17.49 10.31 -1.03
N GLU A 91 18.26 9.68 -0.15
CA GLU A 91 19.73 9.62 -0.23
C GLU A 91 20.21 8.96 -1.53
N HIS A 92 19.45 7.99 -2.03
CA HIS A 92 19.80 7.18 -3.20
C HIS A 92 18.97 7.52 -4.44
N ARG A 93 18.25 8.66 -4.42
CA ARG A 93 17.34 9.06 -5.50
C ARG A 93 18.07 9.23 -6.83
N ASP A 94 19.23 9.87 -6.77
CA ASP A 94 19.99 10.32 -7.95
C ASP A 94 21.20 9.42 -8.23
N TRP A 95 21.21 8.21 -7.66
CA TRP A 95 22.26 7.23 -7.89
C TRP A 95 22.36 6.84 -9.36
N THR A 96 23.59 6.88 -9.87
CA THR A 96 23.98 6.48 -11.21
C THR A 96 24.01 4.96 -11.35
N MET A 97 23.99 4.48 -12.60
CA MET A 97 24.03 3.03 -12.87
C MET A 97 25.29 2.36 -12.32
N ASP A 98 26.43 3.06 -12.26
CA ASP A 98 27.66 2.49 -11.72
C ASP A 98 27.64 2.38 -10.20
N GLU A 99 26.97 3.31 -9.50
CA GLU A 99 26.71 3.19 -8.07
C GLU A 99 25.78 2.02 -7.76
N TRP A 100 24.75 1.78 -8.60
CA TRP A 100 23.88 0.61 -8.47
C TRP A 100 24.62 -0.71 -8.69
N LYS A 101 25.57 -0.77 -9.62
CA LYS A 101 26.38 -1.98 -9.89
C LYS A 101 27.25 -2.38 -8.70
N GLY A 102 27.58 -1.44 -7.82
CA GLY A 102 28.32 -1.71 -6.59
C GLY A 102 27.51 -2.36 -5.48
N VAL A 103 26.18 -2.46 -5.61
CA VAL A 103 25.31 -3.01 -4.56
C VAL A 103 25.15 -4.52 -4.71
N ALA A 104 25.58 -5.26 -3.68
CA ALA A 104 25.29 -6.68 -3.55
C ALA A 104 23.98 -6.91 -2.76
N TRP A 105 23.11 -7.78 -3.27
CA TRP A 105 21.84 -8.14 -2.63
C TRP A 105 21.87 -9.59 -2.18
N SER A 106 21.38 -9.87 -0.97
CA SER A 106 21.17 -11.22 -0.46
C SER A 106 19.80 -11.30 0.24
N ASP A 107 19.14 -12.44 0.13
CA ASP A 107 17.89 -12.75 0.82
C ASP A 107 17.88 -14.23 1.20
N GLU A 108 17.12 -14.59 2.22
CA GLU A 108 16.92 -15.98 2.66
C GLU A 108 15.52 -16.43 2.22
N PHE A 109 15.40 -17.67 1.76
CA PHE A 109 14.12 -18.28 1.39
C PHE A 109 13.42 -18.90 2.61
#